data_AF-A0A094A0Q7-F1
#
_entry.id   AF-A0A094A0Q7-F1
#
_cell.length_a   1.000
_cell.length_b   1.000
_cell.length_c   1.000
_cell.angle_alpha   90.00
_cell.angle_beta   90.00
_cell.angle_gamma   90.00
#
_symmetry.space_group_name_H-M   'P 1'
#
loop_
_entity.id
_entity.type
_entity.pdbx_description
1 polymer ?
#
loop_
_entity_poly.entity_id
_entity_poly.type
_entity_poly.pdbx_seq_one_letter_code
_entity_poly.pdbx_strand_id
1 'polypeptide(L)'
;MDNHDEESVQDSAKDYTGPPAYNESTSIAPSQQSQALPSYENQASTSSPYRQFPPVINAYCQWNSIKTFNLCGATKEDRLCIVEMHTGYSGAAPLGFKPGLLLHNGMSTKDPILAVAGNESQFAARVYAFNANSIIMLPPLDLRASHQAMTTEFMRPSATGDNGVTFAFSIEVGEKLRRERFEWRKVKKGDGDEAIPTGFKLVRLSSSSKKSDPSTGGSSGSSSNGDRSSSPTGNDGEVVALLTLTSSWAKIKHPFTLELTGIALSGALGDRWTLMVVITALRLWALNGNGRTAKTTIAMGEKLRAK
;
A
#
# COMPACT_ATOMS: atom_id res chain seq x y z
N MET A 1 -50.44 41.49 -9.57
CA MET A 1 -51.48 42.14 -8.77
C MET A 1 -52.78 41.46 -9.16
N ASP A 2 -53.17 40.50 -8.32
CA ASP A 2 -54.53 40.14 -7.85
C ASP A 2 -55.71 40.22 -8.84
N ASN A 3 -56.67 39.30 -8.88
CA ASN A 3 -56.97 38.11 -8.06
C ASN A 3 -58.11 37.34 -8.75
N HIS A 4 -58.21 36.04 -8.41
CA HIS A 4 -59.39 35.15 -8.31
C HIS A 4 -60.43 35.05 -9.46
N ASP A 5 -60.76 33.82 -9.87
CA ASP A 5 -62.05 33.21 -9.52
C ASP A 5 -62.19 31.71 -9.90
N GLU A 6 -62.57 30.97 -8.86
CA GLU A 6 -63.49 29.81 -8.76
C GLU A 6 -63.30 28.51 -9.56
N GLU A 7 -62.90 27.49 -8.78
CA GLU A 7 -62.96 26.06 -9.04
C GLU A 7 -64.31 25.49 -8.57
N SER A 8 -65.00 24.76 -9.47
CA SER A 8 -66.25 24.03 -9.20
C SER A 8 -65.92 22.57 -8.86
N VAL A 9 -66.23 22.15 -7.63
CA VAL A 9 -66.11 20.76 -7.17
C VAL A 9 -67.49 20.12 -7.21
N GLN A 10 -67.65 19.10 -8.08
CA GLN A 10 -68.80 18.20 -8.08
C GLN A 10 -68.58 17.08 -7.06
N ASP A 11 -69.51 17.00 -6.10
CA ASP A 11 -69.67 15.94 -5.12
C ASP A 11 -70.49 14.78 -5.73
N SER A 12 -70.04 13.55 -5.52
CA SER A 12 -70.78 12.33 -5.87
C SER A 12 -70.31 11.18 -4.99
N ALA A 13 -71.07 10.98 -3.91
CA ALA A 13 -70.93 9.91 -2.94
C ALA A 13 -70.98 8.50 -3.58
N LYS A 14 -70.12 7.61 -3.10
CA LYS A 14 -70.34 6.16 -3.14
C LYS A 14 -69.93 5.51 -1.82
N ASP A 15 -70.82 4.64 -1.37
CA ASP A 15 -70.83 3.82 -0.16
C ASP A 15 -69.50 3.13 0.16
N TYR A 16 -69.07 3.23 1.42
CA TYR A 16 -68.14 2.31 2.04
C TYR A 16 -68.73 1.78 3.34
N THR A 17 -69.06 0.49 3.35
CA THR A 17 -69.51 -0.26 4.52
C THR A 17 -68.27 -0.68 5.32
N GLY A 18 -68.11 -0.14 6.53
CA GLY A 18 -66.98 -0.48 7.41
C GLY A 18 -66.99 -1.95 7.86
N PRO A 19 -65.84 -2.53 8.22
CA PRO A 19 -65.75 -3.91 8.71
C PRO A 19 -66.39 -4.07 10.10
N PRO A 20 -66.90 -5.27 10.44
CA PRO A 20 -67.64 -5.51 11.67
C PRO A 20 -66.76 -5.44 12.92
N ALA A 21 -67.37 -5.03 14.04
CA ALA A 21 -66.76 -4.97 15.36
C ALA A 21 -66.32 -6.37 15.83
N TYR A 22 -65.07 -6.49 16.29
CA TYR A 22 -64.52 -7.73 16.83
C TYR A 22 -64.81 -7.80 18.34
N ASN A 23 -65.46 -8.89 18.77
CA ASN A 23 -65.74 -9.18 20.17
C ASN A 23 -64.46 -9.62 20.91
N GLU A 24 -64.19 -9.04 22.08
CA GLU A 24 -63.22 -9.59 23.03
C GLU A 24 -63.71 -10.95 23.53
N SER A 25 -62.91 -12.00 23.31
CA SER A 25 -63.09 -13.29 23.95
C SER A 25 -61.77 -13.72 24.55
N THR A 26 -61.67 -13.54 25.87
CA THR A 26 -60.58 -14.02 26.71
C THR A 26 -60.52 -15.54 26.69
N SER A 27 -59.38 -16.10 26.29
CA SER A 27 -59.04 -17.52 26.51
C SER A 27 -57.62 -17.63 27.05
N ILE A 28 -57.52 -18.15 28.26
CA ILE A 28 -56.28 -18.41 29.02
C ILE A 28 -55.73 -19.78 28.60
N ALA A 29 -54.42 -19.88 28.28
CA ALA A 29 -53.56 -21.05 28.50
C ALA A 29 -52.07 -20.67 28.24
N PRO A 30 -51.08 -21.50 28.59
CA PRO A 30 -50.34 -21.51 29.84
C PRO A 30 -48.88 -21.02 29.69
N SER A 31 -48.27 -20.70 30.84
CA SER A 31 -46.87 -20.34 31.01
C SER A 31 -45.88 -21.33 30.35
N GLN A 32 -45.23 -20.90 29.27
CA GLN A 32 -44.04 -21.56 28.72
C GLN A 32 -42.79 -20.74 29.03
N GLN A 33 -42.10 -21.21 30.06
CA GLN A 33 -40.65 -21.28 30.26
C GLN A 33 -39.81 -20.64 29.14
N SER A 34 -39.19 -19.51 29.46
CA SER A 34 -38.20 -18.82 28.63
C SER A 34 -37.00 -19.75 28.38
N GLN A 35 -37.00 -20.43 27.24
CA GLN A 35 -35.79 -21.08 26.74
C GLN A 35 -34.90 -19.99 26.17
N ALA A 36 -33.76 -19.77 26.83
CA ALA A 36 -32.71 -18.90 26.34
C ALA A 36 -32.31 -19.33 24.91
N LEU A 37 -32.40 -18.40 23.97
CA LEU A 37 -31.84 -18.54 22.62
C LEU A 37 -30.37 -18.95 22.75
N PRO A 38 -29.88 -19.95 21.99
CA PRO A 38 -28.46 -20.24 21.97
C PRO A 38 -27.73 -18.97 21.54
N SER A 39 -26.82 -18.51 22.40
CA SER A 39 -25.90 -17.42 22.14
C SER A 39 -25.11 -17.78 20.89
N TYR A 40 -25.52 -17.22 19.75
CA TYR A 40 -24.70 -17.19 18.56
C TYR A 40 -23.59 -16.15 18.80
N GLU A 41 -22.67 -16.43 19.72
CA GLU A 41 -21.29 -15.94 19.64
C GLU A 41 -20.60 -16.69 18.49
N ASN A 42 -21.14 -16.52 17.28
CA ASN A 42 -20.54 -17.03 16.08
C ASN A 42 -19.46 -16.04 15.69
N GLN A 43 -18.23 -16.39 16.11
CA GLN A 43 -17.00 -16.16 15.38
C GLN A 43 -17.00 -14.85 14.59
N ALA A 44 -16.61 -13.76 15.26
CA ALA A 44 -15.98 -12.66 14.57
C ALA A 44 -14.76 -13.22 13.84
N SER A 45 -14.96 -13.67 12.60
CA SER A 45 -13.90 -13.81 11.63
C SER A 45 -13.19 -12.48 11.65
N THR A 46 -11.97 -12.45 12.17
CA THR A 46 -11.08 -11.29 12.11
C THR A 46 -10.74 -11.08 10.63
N SER A 47 -11.71 -10.51 9.90
CA SER A 47 -11.57 -10.05 8.53
C SER A 47 -10.53 -8.94 8.56
N SER A 48 -9.28 -9.33 8.31
CA SER A 48 -8.20 -8.41 8.01
C SER A 48 -8.74 -7.35 7.03
N PRO A 49 -8.62 -6.03 7.32
CA PRO A 49 -9.02 -5.01 6.36
C PRO A 49 -8.13 -5.05 5.11
N TYR A 50 -7.06 -5.84 5.16
CA TYR A 50 -6.11 -6.05 4.10
C TYR A 50 -6.55 -7.23 3.23
N ARG A 51 -6.58 -7.00 1.92
CA ARG A 51 -6.71 -8.07 0.93
C ARG A 51 -5.42 -8.89 0.93
N GLN A 52 -5.54 -10.21 0.90
CA GLN A 52 -4.39 -11.07 0.66
C GLN A 52 -3.95 -10.92 -0.80
N PHE A 53 -2.68 -10.55 -1.00
CA PHE A 53 -2.08 -10.49 -2.33
C PHE A 53 -1.37 -11.81 -2.64
N PRO A 54 -1.45 -12.30 -3.89
CA PRO A 54 -0.68 -13.47 -4.30
C PRO A 54 0.83 -13.17 -4.31
N PRO A 55 1.69 -14.20 -4.29
CA PRO A 55 3.14 -14.04 -4.37
C PRO A 55 3.63 -13.32 -5.63
N VAL A 56 2.91 -13.43 -6.74
CA VAL A 56 3.25 -12.78 -8.01
C VAL A 56 2.15 -11.80 -8.37
N ILE A 57 2.52 -10.54 -8.56
CA ILE A 57 1.61 -9.43 -8.84
C ILE A 57 2.10 -8.71 -10.09
N ASN A 58 1.24 -8.60 -11.08
CA ASN A 58 1.51 -7.96 -12.35
C ASN A 58 0.68 -6.69 -12.50
N ALA A 59 1.28 -5.63 -13.01
CA ALA A 59 0.54 -4.44 -13.37
C ALA A 59 0.24 -4.44 -14.89
N TYR A 60 -0.98 -4.09 -15.26
CA TYR A 60 -1.42 -4.03 -16.66
C TYR A 60 -2.15 -2.72 -16.96
N CYS A 61 -1.62 -1.94 -17.90
CA CYS A 61 -2.28 -0.73 -18.38
C CYS A 61 -3.55 -1.07 -19.16
N GLN A 62 -4.62 -0.32 -18.90
CA GLN A 62 -5.84 -0.40 -19.69
C GLN A 62 -5.63 0.40 -20.98
N TRP A 63 -6.06 -0.16 -22.12
CA TRP A 63 -5.79 0.45 -23.43
C TRP A 63 -6.49 1.81 -23.61
N ASN A 64 -7.57 2.05 -22.88
CA ASN A 64 -8.46 3.21 -22.97
C ASN A 64 -8.40 4.14 -21.76
N SER A 65 -7.55 3.86 -20.75
CA SER A 65 -7.41 4.71 -19.58
C SER A 65 -5.95 5.04 -19.31
N ILE A 66 -5.63 6.33 -19.38
CA ILE A 66 -4.29 6.85 -19.06
C ILE A 66 -4.14 7.03 -17.53
N LYS A 67 -5.27 7.08 -16.81
CA LYS A 67 -5.29 7.38 -15.37
C LYS A 67 -5.44 6.14 -14.49
N THR A 68 -5.75 4.98 -15.07
CA THR A 68 -5.94 3.76 -14.29
C THR A 68 -5.27 2.54 -14.92
N PHE A 69 -4.84 1.62 -14.07
CA PHE A 69 -4.32 0.33 -14.49
C PHE A 69 -4.69 -0.75 -13.48
N ASN A 70 -4.68 -2.01 -13.91
CA ASN A 70 -5.04 -3.13 -13.06
C ASN A 70 -3.79 -3.71 -12.41
N LEU A 71 -3.88 -4.04 -11.13
CA LEU A 71 -3.05 -5.08 -10.55
C LEU A 71 -3.76 -6.41 -10.74
N CYS A 72 -3.00 -7.38 -11.24
CA CYS A 72 -3.45 -8.74 -11.45
C CYS A 72 -2.49 -9.71 -10.75
N GLY A 73 -2.90 -10.95 -10.53
CA GLY A 73 -2.02 -12.02 -10.05
C GLY A 73 -1.12 -12.54 -11.16
N ALA A 74 -0.96 -13.87 -11.24
CA ALA A 74 -0.06 -14.51 -12.19
C ALA A 74 -0.42 -14.23 -13.67
N THR A 75 -1.71 -14.05 -13.97
CA THR A 75 -2.24 -13.76 -15.31
C THR A 75 -2.98 -12.43 -15.33
N LYS A 76 -3.23 -11.89 -16.52
CA LYS A 76 -3.95 -10.61 -16.69
C LYS A 76 -5.44 -10.73 -16.31
N GLU A 77 -5.97 -11.94 -16.39
CA GLU A 77 -7.38 -12.29 -16.12
C GLU A 77 -7.66 -12.36 -14.62
N ASP A 78 -6.64 -12.69 -13.81
CA ASP A 78 -6.71 -12.71 -12.34
C ASP A 78 -6.62 -11.29 -11.78
N ARG A 79 -7.68 -10.50 -11.97
CA ARG A 79 -7.70 -9.09 -11.55
C ARG A 79 -7.88 -8.96 -10.05
N LEU A 80 -6.96 -8.24 -9.41
CA LEU A 80 -6.93 -8.05 -7.97
C LEU A 80 -7.58 -6.73 -7.55
N CYS A 81 -7.09 -5.63 -8.14
CA CYS A 81 -7.52 -4.29 -7.79
C CYS A 81 -7.14 -3.27 -8.87
N ILE A 82 -7.78 -2.10 -8.83
CA ILE A 82 -7.45 -0.98 -9.70
C ILE A 82 -6.55 0.03 -8.99
N VAL A 83 -5.60 0.58 -9.73
CA VAL A 83 -4.75 1.70 -9.33
C VAL A 83 -5.16 2.93 -10.10
N GLU A 84 -5.39 4.02 -9.39
CA GLU A 84 -5.66 5.34 -9.95
C GLU A 84 -4.44 6.25 -9.82
N MET A 85 -4.09 6.96 -10.88
CA MET A 85 -3.06 7.99 -10.90
C MET A 85 -3.64 9.33 -10.46
N HIS A 86 -3.20 9.81 -9.30
CA HIS A 86 -3.53 11.12 -8.79
C HIS A 86 -2.56 12.17 -9.34
N THR A 87 -3.04 13.04 -10.21
CA THR A 87 -2.20 14.06 -10.87
C THR A 87 -1.83 15.23 -9.96
N GLY A 88 -2.54 15.42 -8.85
CA GLY A 88 -2.35 16.56 -7.94
C GLY A 88 -2.90 17.89 -8.47
N TYR A 89 -3.80 17.85 -9.46
CA TYR A 89 -4.57 19.02 -9.90
C TYR A 89 -5.86 19.23 -9.08
N SER A 90 -6.41 18.17 -8.50
CA SER A 90 -7.51 18.26 -7.55
C SER A 90 -6.99 18.28 -6.11
N GLY A 91 -7.67 19.01 -5.23
CA GLY A 91 -7.43 18.97 -3.78
C GLY A 91 -8.10 17.78 -3.09
N ALA A 92 -8.47 16.74 -3.85
CA ALA A 92 -9.21 15.60 -3.33
C ALA A 92 -8.39 14.83 -2.29
N ALA A 93 -9.03 14.51 -1.17
CA ALA A 93 -8.48 13.59 -0.19
C ALA A 93 -8.20 12.22 -0.84
N PRO A 94 -7.23 11.44 -0.33
CA PRO A 94 -6.36 11.72 0.82
C PRO A 94 -5.08 12.49 0.46
N LEU A 95 -4.75 12.64 -0.83
CA LEU A 95 -3.49 13.26 -1.25
C LEU A 95 -3.55 14.79 -1.36
N GLY A 96 -4.74 15.38 -1.41
CA GLY A 96 -4.88 16.80 -1.74
C GLY A 96 -4.17 17.10 -3.06
N PHE A 97 -3.42 18.18 -3.14
CA PHE A 97 -2.70 18.55 -4.36
C PHE A 97 -1.35 17.82 -4.57
N LYS A 98 -1.06 16.74 -3.82
CA LYS A 98 0.20 15.98 -3.94
C LYS A 98 0.05 14.88 -4.99
N PRO A 99 0.79 14.90 -6.11
CA PRO A 99 0.75 13.80 -7.08
C PRO A 99 1.11 12.45 -6.46
N GLY A 100 0.44 11.38 -6.91
CA GLY A 100 0.58 10.05 -6.34
C GLY A 100 -0.25 8.98 -7.02
N LEU A 101 -0.47 7.89 -6.30
CA LEU A 101 -1.20 6.71 -6.71
C LEU A 101 -2.19 6.35 -5.59
N LEU A 102 -3.41 6.00 -5.97
CA LEU A 102 -4.43 5.44 -5.08
C LEU A 102 -4.67 3.99 -5.48
N LEU A 103 -4.55 3.08 -4.52
CA LEU A 103 -4.89 1.67 -4.68
C LEU A 103 -6.27 1.46 -4.10
N HIS A 104 -7.22 0.99 -4.92
CA HIS A 104 -8.59 0.73 -4.47
C HIS A 104 -8.77 -0.72 -4.01
N ASN A 105 -9.64 -0.93 -3.03
CA ASN A 105 -10.04 -2.24 -2.54
C ASN A 105 -11.10 -2.87 -3.46
N GLY A 106 -10.80 -2.95 -4.74
CA GLY A 106 -11.74 -3.47 -5.75
C GLY A 106 -11.34 -3.07 -7.16
N MET A 107 -12.27 -3.28 -8.09
CA MET A 107 -12.06 -3.17 -9.54
C MET A 107 -12.53 -1.83 -10.13
N SER A 108 -13.02 -0.93 -9.29
CA SER A 108 -13.57 0.36 -9.65
C SER A 108 -12.93 1.47 -8.82
N THR A 109 -12.77 2.67 -9.40
CA THR A 109 -12.34 3.86 -8.65
C THR A 109 -13.38 4.34 -7.64
N LYS A 110 -14.58 3.78 -7.68
CA LYS A 110 -15.63 3.98 -6.66
C LYS A 110 -15.44 3.09 -5.43
N ASP A 111 -14.62 2.04 -5.53
CA ASP A 111 -14.35 1.15 -4.40
C ASP A 111 -13.47 1.88 -3.37
N PRO A 112 -13.58 1.56 -2.06
CA PRO A 112 -12.83 2.23 -1.00
C PRO A 112 -11.33 2.20 -1.26
N ILE A 113 -10.62 3.27 -0.88
CA ILE A 113 -9.16 3.32 -1.02
C ILE A 113 -8.54 2.35 -0.01
N LEU A 114 -7.72 1.42 -0.49
CA LEU A 114 -6.96 0.47 0.31
C LEU A 114 -5.61 1.05 0.76
N ALA A 115 -4.88 1.70 -0.15
CA ALA A 115 -3.58 2.31 0.16
C ALA A 115 -3.27 3.47 -0.77
N VAL A 116 -2.31 4.30 -0.37
CA VAL A 116 -1.93 5.50 -1.11
C VAL A 116 -0.42 5.64 -1.10
N ALA A 117 0.17 6.07 -2.22
CA ALA A 117 1.53 6.58 -2.23
C ALA A 117 1.62 7.91 -2.97
N GLY A 118 2.31 8.89 -2.39
CA GLY A 118 2.41 10.22 -2.98
C GLY A 118 3.71 10.93 -2.65
N ASN A 119 3.87 12.13 -3.21
CA ASN A 119 4.95 13.02 -2.81
C ASN A 119 4.71 13.52 -1.37
N GLU A 120 5.74 13.54 -0.54
CA GLU A 120 5.64 14.10 0.82
C GLU A 120 5.27 15.58 0.81
N SER A 121 5.92 16.37 -0.04
CA SER A 121 5.68 17.80 -0.17
C SER A 121 5.26 18.15 -1.59
N GLN A 122 4.13 18.86 -1.71
CA GLN A 122 3.64 19.42 -2.98
C GLN A 122 4.65 20.45 -3.53
N PHE A 123 5.09 21.35 -2.66
CA PHE A 123 6.05 22.39 -3.01
C PHE A 123 7.36 21.76 -3.49
N ALA A 124 7.90 20.82 -2.71
CA ALA A 124 9.15 20.20 -3.10
C ALA A 124 9.03 19.37 -4.38
N ALA A 125 7.90 18.70 -4.64
CA ALA A 125 7.72 17.97 -5.88
C ALA A 125 7.60 18.85 -7.13
N ARG A 126 7.09 20.08 -6.99
CA ARG A 126 6.93 21.03 -8.11
C ARG A 126 8.17 21.89 -8.32
N VAL A 127 8.83 22.30 -7.23
CA VAL A 127 10.00 23.20 -7.26
C VAL A 127 11.31 22.42 -7.35
N TYR A 128 11.38 21.25 -6.71
CA TYR A 128 12.55 20.38 -6.72
C TYR A 128 12.20 19.03 -7.33
N ALA A 129 12.36 18.91 -8.65
CA ALA A 129 12.24 17.64 -9.38
C ALA A 129 13.09 16.49 -8.78
N PHE A 130 14.02 16.82 -7.87
CA PHE A 130 14.93 15.96 -7.14
C PHE A 130 14.38 15.34 -5.84
N ASN A 131 13.23 15.78 -5.32
CA ASN A 131 12.68 15.19 -4.09
C ASN A 131 12.00 13.86 -4.43
N ALA A 132 12.49 12.71 -3.94
CA ALA A 132 11.82 11.41 -4.08
C ALA A 132 11.27 10.85 -2.76
N ASN A 133 11.22 11.66 -1.69
CA ASN A 133 10.53 11.29 -0.46
C ASN A 133 9.07 11.01 -0.76
N SER A 134 8.61 9.88 -0.24
CA SER A 134 7.25 9.43 -0.46
C SER A 134 6.51 9.28 0.86
N ILE A 135 5.27 9.75 0.88
CA ILE A 135 4.28 9.37 1.88
C ILE A 135 3.60 8.11 1.42
N ILE A 136 3.38 7.18 2.34
CA ILE A 136 2.62 5.95 2.13
C ILE A 136 1.49 5.96 3.15
N MET A 137 0.25 5.84 2.73
CA MET A 137 -0.90 5.79 3.64
C MET A 137 -1.50 4.40 3.57
N LEU A 138 -1.66 3.77 4.74
CA LEU A 138 -2.18 2.41 4.90
C LEU A 138 -3.34 2.42 5.88
N PRO A 139 -4.23 1.41 5.85
CA PRO A 139 -5.25 1.23 6.88
C PRO A 139 -4.61 1.20 8.27
N PRO A 140 -5.27 1.66 9.33
CA PRO A 140 -4.73 1.62 10.68
C PRO A 140 -4.55 0.17 11.17
N LEU A 141 -3.67 -0.01 12.15
CA LEU A 141 -3.56 -1.28 12.90
C LEU A 141 -4.73 -1.46 13.86
N ASP A 142 -5.29 -0.35 14.35
CA ASP A 142 -6.45 -0.37 15.22
C ASP A 142 -7.71 -0.67 14.39
N LEU A 143 -8.27 -1.86 14.59
CA LEU A 143 -9.51 -2.31 13.95
C LEU A 143 -10.75 -1.49 14.37
N ARG A 144 -10.65 -0.70 15.45
CA ARG A 144 -11.72 0.21 15.90
C ARG A 144 -11.66 1.58 15.23
N ALA A 145 -10.57 1.88 14.54
CA ALA A 145 -10.47 3.12 13.81
C ALA A 145 -11.47 3.14 12.64
N SER A 146 -11.96 4.33 12.30
CA SER A 146 -12.86 4.51 11.16
C SER A 146 -12.28 3.85 9.89
N HIS A 147 -13.14 3.24 9.07
CA HIS A 147 -12.76 2.67 7.78
C HIS A 147 -12.11 3.69 6.82
N GLN A 148 -12.26 4.99 7.08
CA GLN A 148 -11.62 6.07 6.32
C GLN A 148 -10.30 6.55 6.93
N ALA A 149 -9.99 6.15 8.17
CA ALA A 149 -8.74 6.51 8.81
C ALA A 149 -7.57 5.82 8.09
N MET A 150 -6.43 6.51 8.03
CA MET A 150 -5.21 6.03 7.39
C MET A 150 -4.01 6.41 8.26
N THR A 151 -3.08 5.47 8.45
CA THR A 151 -1.79 5.71 9.08
C THR A 151 -0.77 6.11 8.02
N THR A 152 -0.01 7.17 8.28
CA THR A 152 1.03 7.66 7.38
C THR A 152 2.39 7.06 7.73
N GLU A 153 3.00 6.41 6.75
CA GLU A 153 4.37 5.89 6.73
C GLU A 153 5.21 6.66 5.70
N PHE A 154 6.53 6.50 5.77
CA PHE A 154 7.45 7.18 4.87
C PHE A 154 8.40 6.22 4.18
N MET A 155 8.63 6.45 2.89
CA MET A 155 9.70 5.83 2.13
C MET A 155 10.73 6.90 1.75
N ARG A 156 11.98 6.70 2.19
CA ARG A 156 13.07 7.67 2.08
C ARG A 156 14.11 7.19 1.07
N PRO A 157 14.41 7.96 0.02
CA PRO A 157 15.49 7.65 -0.90
C PRO A 157 16.85 7.96 -0.27
N SER A 158 17.90 7.25 -0.71
CA SER A 158 19.28 7.64 -0.44
C SER A 158 20.23 7.22 -1.57
N ALA A 159 21.26 8.04 -1.83
CA ALA A 159 22.35 7.68 -2.72
C ALA A 159 23.48 7.00 -1.93
N THR A 160 23.90 5.80 -2.38
CA THR A 160 24.99 5.04 -1.74
C THR A 160 26.30 5.21 -2.54
N GLY A 161 27.44 5.06 -1.85
CA GLY A 161 28.77 5.31 -2.40
C GLY A 161 29.11 4.47 -3.63
N ASP A 162 28.64 3.22 -3.69
CA ASP A 162 28.92 2.23 -4.75
C ASP A 162 28.08 2.41 -6.04
N ASN A 163 27.60 3.62 -6.31
CA ASN A 163 26.60 3.93 -7.35
C ASN A 163 25.19 3.35 -7.10
N GLY A 164 24.93 2.84 -5.89
CA GLY A 164 23.60 2.38 -5.48
C GLY A 164 22.60 3.51 -5.24
N VAL A 165 21.32 3.21 -5.47
CA VAL A 165 20.18 3.99 -4.99
C VAL A 165 19.33 3.07 -4.14
N THR A 166 18.97 3.53 -2.94
CA THR A 166 18.09 2.80 -2.03
C THR A 166 16.84 3.60 -1.70
N PHE A 167 15.76 2.89 -1.39
CA PHE A 167 14.54 3.47 -0.84
C PHE A 167 14.14 2.67 0.40
N ALA A 168 14.24 3.30 1.56
CA ALA A 168 14.05 2.64 2.85
C ALA A 168 12.70 2.98 3.47
N PHE A 169 12.07 2.00 4.10
CA PHE A 169 10.88 2.20 4.93
C PHE A 169 10.91 1.26 6.14
N SER A 170 10.01 1.50 7.09
CA SER A 170 9.78 0.62 8.23
C SER A 170 8.30 0.33 8.41
N ILE A 171 7.98 -0.89 8.82
CA ILE A 171 6.60 -1.36 8.99
C ILE A 171 6.56 -2.50 10.01
N GLU A 172 5.41 -2.70 10.64
CA GLU A 172 5.15 -3.83 11.52
C GLU A 172 5.06 -5.14 10.74
N VAL A 173 5.67 -6.20 11.26
CA VAL A 173 5.65 -7.55 10.67
C VAL A 173 5.21 -8.62 11.65
N GLY A 174 4.53 -9.63 11.08
CA GLY A 174 4.06 -10.82 11.78
C GLY A 174 3.03 -10.54 12.89
N GLU A 175 2.63 -11.58 13.60
CA GLU A 175 1.61 -11.51 14.66
C GLU A 175 2.01 -10.59 15.82
N LYS A 176 3.32 -10.51 16.10
CA LYS A 176 3.87 -9.65 17.17
C LYS A 176 3.97 -8.18 16.76
N LEU A 177 3.59 -7.83 15.53
CA LEU A 177 3.66 -6.47 14.97
C LEU A 177 5.02 -5.80 15.21
N ARG A 178 6.11 -6.56 15.07
CA ARG A 178 7.45 -6.05 15.30
C ARG A 178 7.79 -5.06 14.20
N ARG A 179 8.16 -3.83 14.55
CA ARG A 179 8.58 -2.84 13.57
C ARG A 179 9.98 -3.16 13.04
N GLU A 180 10.07 -3.41 11.74
CA GLU A 180 11.31 -3.77 11.06
C GLU A 180 11.61 -2.82 9.89
N ARG A 181 12.85 -2.84 9.40
CA ARG A 181 13.32 -1.94 8.33
C ARG A 181 13.64 -2.73 7.05
N PHE A 182 13.21 -2.15 5.93
CA PHE A 182 13.38 -2.73 4.60
C PHE A 182 13.96 -1.70 3.64
N GLU A 183 14.70 -2.17 2.65
CA GLU A 183 15.32 -1.35 1.61
C GLU A 183 15.09 -1.92 0.22
N TRP A 184 14.40 -1.16 -0.62
CA TRP A 184 14.45 -1.36 -2.05
C TRP A 184 15.80 -0.89 -2.56
N ARG A 185 16.60 -1.80 -3.11
CA ARG A 185 17.91 -1.52 -3.71
C ARG A 185 17.80 -1.65 -5.22
N LYS A 186 18.18 -0.60 -5.95
CA LYS A 186 18.19 -0.65 -7.41
C LYS A 186 19.20 -1.71 -7.88
N VAL A 187 18.77 -2.59 -8.77
CA VAL A 187 19.66 -3.60 -9.37
C VAL A 187 20.59 -2.89 -10.35
N LYS A 188 21.91 -3.10 -10.21
CA LYS A 188 22.90 -2.53 -11.13
C LYS A 188 22.78 -3.22 -12.48
N LYS A 189 22.80 -2.44 -13.56
CA LYS A 189 22.99 -2.98 -14.90
C LYS A 189 24.43 -3.51 -14.96
N GLY A 190 24.60 -4.81 -15.13
CA GLY A 190 25.90 -5.41 -15.41
C GLY A 190 26.44 -4.92 -16.75
N ASP A 191 27.76 -4.99 -16.92
CA ASP A 191 28.48 -4.49 -18.09
C ASP A 191 28.40 -5.43 -19.32
N GLY A 192 27.58 -6.48 -19.24
CA GLY A 192 27.38 -7.47 -20.29
C GLY A 192 26.08 -7.23 -21.07
N ASP A 193 26.14 -7.48 -22.39
CA ASP A 193 25.10 -7.28 -23.40
C ASP A 193 23.89 -8.25 -23.29
N GLU A 194 23.57 -8.71 -22.08
CA GLU A 194 22.25 -9.24 -21.79
C GLU A 194 21.39 -8.14 -21.19
N ALA A 195 20.16 -8.00 -21.68
CA ALA A 195 19.18 -7.04 -21.20
C ALA A 195 18.79 -7.36 -19.75
N ILE A 196 19.67 -7.06 -18.79
CA ILE A 196 19.43 -7.24 -17.37
C ILE A 196 18.16 -6.44 -17.03
N PRO A 197 17.15 -7.10 -16.45
CA PRO A 197 15.89 -6.43 -16.14
C PRO A 197 16.15 -5.22 -15.27
N THR A 198 15.72 -4.04 -15.72
CA THR A 198 15.75 -2.85 -14.88
C THR A 198 14.81 -3.07 -13.71
N GLY A 199 15.28 -2.93 -12.46
CA GLY A 199 14.45 -3.29 -11.32
C GLY A 199 15.02 -2.96 -9.96
N PHE A 200 14.33 -3.44 -8.94
CA PHE A 200 14.69 -3.28 -7.53
C PHE A 200 14.56 -4.62 -6.81
N LYS A 201 15.43 -4.86 -5.84
CA LYS A 201 15.27 -5.94 -4.86
C LYS A 201 14.92 -5.36 -3.50
N LEU A 202 13.94 -5.92 -2.80
CA LEU A 202 13.60 -5.54 -1.44
C LEU A 202 14.41 -6.40 -0.47
N VAL A 203 15.20 -5.74 0.37
CA VAL A 203 16.05 -6.38 1.37
C VAL A 203 15.48 -6.11 2.75
N ARG A 204 15.24 -7.16 3.52
CA ARG A 204 14.94 -7.09 4.96
C ARG A 204 16.25 -6.89 5.71
N LEU A 205 16.35 -5.79 6.46
CA LEU A 205 17.57 -5.50 7.21
C LEU A 205 17.52 -6.22 8.56
N SER A 206 18.51 -7.07 8.82
CA SER A 206 18.69 -7.63 10.15
C SER A 206 18.95 -6.50 11.14
N SER A 207 18.21 -6.49 12.26
CA SER A 207 18.60 -5.67 13.40
C SER A 207 19.96 -6.17 13.85
N SER A 208 21.05 -5.48 13.52
CA SER A 208 22.36 -5.82 14.07
C SER A 208 22.19 -5.92 15.58
N SER A 209 22.35 -7.12 16.13
CA SER A 209 22.44 -7.31 17.57
C SER A 209 23.46 -6.31 18.07
N LYS A 210 23.07 -5.43 19.00
CA LYS A 210 23.99 -4.56 19.73
C LYS A 210 25.25 -5.38 20.03
N LYS A 211 26.41 -4.94 19.53
CA LYS A 211 27.68 -5.40 20.10
C LYS A 211 27.56 -5.09 21.59
N SER A 212 27.45 -6.14 22.40
CA SER A 212 27.71 -6.02 23.83
C SER A 212 29.14 -5.54 23.95
N ASP A 213 29.34 -4.38 24.57
CA ASP A 213 30.65 -3.94 25.03
C ASP A 213 31.28 -5.06 25.87
N PRO A 214 32.54 -5.45 25.64
CA PRO A 214 33.36 -6.03 26.67
C PRO A 214 34.17 -4.90 27.28
N SER A 215 33.63 -4.30 28.33
CA SER A 215 34.43 -3.61 29.33
C SER A 215 35.20 -4.64 30.15
N THR A 216 36.34 -5.14 29.66
CA THR A 216 37.41 -5.70 30.51
C THR A 216 38.74 -5.53 29.81
N GLY A 217 39.64 -4.80 30.46
CA GLY A 217 40.89 -4.31 29.89
C GLY A 217 42.00 -5.34 29.70
N GLY A 218 43.08 -4.88 29.06
CA GLY A 218 44.35 -5.59 28.97
C GLY A 218 45.14 -5.20 27.72
N SER A 219 46.04 -4.23 27.88
CA SER A 219 47.09 -3.89 26.90
C SER A 219 47.99 -5.10 26.62
N SER A 220 48.41 -5.30 25.35
CA SER A 220 49.78 -5.62 24.91
C SER A 220 49.85 -6.06 23.44
N GLY A 221 50.55 -5.26 22.61
CA GLY A 221 51.66 -5.74 21.77
C GLY A 221 51.42 -6.61 20.52
N SER A 222 51.81 -6.02 19.40
CA SER A 222 52.62 -6.60 18.31
C SER A 222 51.94 -7.11 17.03
N SER A 223 52.66 -6.82 15.95
CA SER A 223 52.37 -6.79 14.53
C SER A 223 52.36 -8.14 13.81
N SER A 224 51.50 -8.28 12.80
CA SER A 224 51.86 -8.97 11.54
C SER A 224 50.95 -8.52 10.39
N ASN A 225 51.56 -7.93 9.37
CA ASN A 225 51.01 -7.68 8.05
C ASN A 225 50.69 -9.01 7.33
N GLY A 226 49.68 -9.01 6.46
CA GLY A 226 49.58 -10.03 5.39
C GLY A 226 48.19 -10.54 5.07
N ASP A 227 47.36 -9.66 4.49
CA ASP A 227 46.47 -9.97 3.36
C ASP A 227 45.56 -11.19 3.48
N ARG A 228 44.53 -11.08 4.32
CA ARG A 228 43.27 -11.77 4.07
C ARG A 228 42.40 -10.83 3.26
N SER A 229 42.19 -11.19 2.00
CA SER A 229 41.11 -10.70 1.14
C SER A 229 39.77 -10.88 1.87
N SER A 230 39.44 -9.92 2.72
CA SER A 230 38.10 -9.74 3.25
C SER A 230 37.32 -9.00 2.18
N SER A 231 36.51 -9.78 1.46
CA SER A 231 35.38 -9.29 0.69
C SER A 231 34.69 -8.13 1.45
N PRO A 232 34.32 -7.03 0.77
CA PRO A 232 33.71 -5.90 1.45
C PRO A 232 32.41 -6.38 2.10
N THR A 233 32.33 -6.16 3.40
CA THR A 233 31.20 -6.44 4.29
C THR A 233 29.95 -5.72 3.78
N GLY A 234 29.28 -6.35 2.81
CA GLY A 234 27.93 -6.00 2.41
C GLY A 234 27.00 -6.46 3.52
N ASN A 235 26.21 -5.56 4.08
CA ASN A 235 25.14 -5.93 5.00
C ASN A 235 24.08 -6.70 4.19
N ASP A 236 24.30 -8.01 4.04
CA ASP A 236 23.52 -8.94 3.24
C ASP A 236 22.26 -9.33 4.01
N GLY A 237 21.30 -8.42 3.99
CA GLY A 237 19.94 -8.74 4.44
C GLY A 237 19.26 -9.73 3.50
N GLU A 238 18.22 -10.39 4.00
CA GLU A 238 17.40 -11.34 3.24
C GLU A 238 16.63 -10.62 2.13
N VAL A 239 16.67 -11.16 0.89
CA VAL A 239 15.83 -10.64 -0.20
C VAL A 239 14.42 -11.22 -0.08
N VAL A 240 13.44 -10.33 0.10
CA VAL A 240 12.04 -10.69 0.38
C VAL A 240 11.07 -10.29 -0.73
N ALA A 241 11.52 -9.50 -1.71
CA ALA A 241 10.77 -9.26 -2.94
C ALA A 241 11.67 -8.80 -4.09
N LEU A 242 11.21 -9.00 -5.33
CA LEU A 242 11.81 -8.52 -6.56
C LEU A 242 10.78 -7.69 -7.34
N LEU A 243 11.19 -6.51 -7.80
CA LEU A 243 10.41 -5.64 -8.68
C LEU A 243 11.12 -5.53 -10.02
N THR A 244 10.54 -6.15 -11.04
CA THR A 244 11.03 -6.12 -12.42
C THR A 244 10.23 -5.09 -13.20
N LEU A 245 10.91 -4.07 -13.71
CA LEU A 245 10.30 -3.02 -14.53
C LEU A 245 10.49 -3.32 -16.00
N THR A 246 9.42 -3.14 -16.78
CA THR A 246 9.47 -3.32 -18.23
C THR A 246 10.17 -2.12 -18.87
N SER A 247 11.37 -2.33 -19.42
CA SER A 247 12.17 -1.27 -20.04
C SER A 247 11.76 -0.94 -21.50
N SER A 248 10.92 -1.77 -22.11
CA SER A 248 10.54 -1.63 -23.52
C SER A 248 9.27 -0.81 -23.69
N TRP A 249 9.38 0.32 -24.40
CA TRP A 249 8.24 1.15 -24.79
C TRP A 249 7.21 0.40 -25.66
N ALA A 250 7.63 -0.66 -26.36
CA ALA A 250 6.74 -1.54 -27.11
C ALA A 250 5.81 -2.40 -26.23
N LYS A 251 6.11 -2.52 -24.93
CA LYS A 251 5.38 -3.35 -23.94
C LYS A 251 4.70 -2.52 -22.84
N ILE A 252 4.31 -1.27 -23.12
CA ILE A 252 3.59 -0.38 -22.16
C ILE A 252 2.36 -1.03 -21.51
N LYS A 253 1.78 -2.07 -22.13
CA LYS A 253 0.64 -2.82 -21.57
C LYS A 253 0.96 -3.54 -20.25
N HIS A 254 2.23 -3.80 -19.92
CA HIS A 254 2.66 -4.48 -18.70
C HIS A 254 3.82 -3.71 -18.06
N PRO A 255 3.54 -2.70 -17.21
CA PRO A 255 4.58 -1.84 -16.65
C PRO A 255 5.58 -2.55 -15.73
N PHE A 256 5.16 -3.51 -14.91
CA PHE A 256 6.04 -4.24 -14.00
C PHE A 256 5.47 -5.57 -13.51
N THR A 257 6.36 -6.41 -12.98
CA THR A 257 6.05 -7.58 -12.15
C THR A 257 6.70 -7.42 -10.78
N LEU A 258 5.94 -7.73 -9.73
CA LEU A 258 6.39 -7.82 -8.35
C LEU A 258 6.28 -9.27 -7.90
N GLU A 259 7.37 -9.83 -7.38
CA GLU A 259 7.45 -11.20 -6.88
C GLU A 259 7.90 -11.19 -5.42
N LEU A 260 7.13 -11.80 -4.54
CA LEU A 260 7.51 -12.05 -3.15
C LEU A 260 8.46 -13.25 -3.09
N THR A 261 9.48 -13.19 -2.23
CA THR A 261 10.51 -14.22 -2.11
C THR A 261 10.85 -14.52 -0.65
N GLY A 262 11.55 -15.64 -0.41
CA GLY A 262 12.00 -16.00 0.94
C GLY A 262 10.84 -16.11 1.93
N ILE A 263 11.01 -15.55 3.13
CA ILE A 263 9.97 -15.58 4.18
C ILE A 263 8.66 -14.85 3.79
N ALA A 264 8.67 -14.01 2.76
CA ALA A 264 7.46 -13.35 2.29
C ALA A 264 6.46 -14.32 1.64
N LEU A 265 6.93 -15.46 1.11
CA LEU A 265 6.08 -16.46 0.45
C LEU A 265 5.11 -17.16 1.41
N SER A 266 5.50 -17.31 2.68
CA SER A 266 4.67 -17.97 3.68
C SER A 266 3.62 -17.05 4.30
N GLY A 267 3.63 -15.75 3.97
CA GLY A 267 2.79 -14.74 4.62
C GLY A 267 3.24 -14.38 6.04
N ALA A 268 4.37 -14.90 6.54
CA ALA A 268 4.82 -14.69 7.91
C ALA A 268 5.14 -13.22 8.26
N LEU A 269 5.36 -12.37 7.25
CA LEU A 269 5.54 -10.93 7.46
C LEU A 269 4.21 -10.17 7.61
N GLY A 270 3.09 -10.78 7.26
CA GLY A 270 1.73 -10.25 7.46
C GLY A 270 1.17 -9.43 6.30
N ASP A 271 -0.15 -9.25 6.29
CA ASP A 271 -0.87 -8.58 5.20
C ASP A 271 -0.54 -7.08 5.09
N ARG A 272 -0.40 -6.38 6.22
CA ARG A 272 0.00 -4.96 6.24
C ARG A 272 1.36 -4.74 5.61
N TRP A 273 2.32 -5.61 5.92
CA TRP A 273 3.64 -5.59 5.29
C TRP A 273 3.51 -5.82 3.78
N THR A 274 2.73 -6.83 3.38
CA THR A 274 2.51 -7.14 1.96
C THR A 274 1.91 -5.95 1.21
N LEU A 275 0.90 -5.29 1.78
CA LEU A 275 0.31 -4.08 1.23
C LEU A 275 1.33 -2.93 1.11
N MET A 276 2.20 -2.75 2.12
CA MET A 276 3.32 -1.80 2.09
C MET A 276 4.28 -2.09 0.92
N VAL A 277 4.60 -3.35 0.68
CA VAL A 277 5.45 -3.76 -0.45
C VAL A 277 4.78 -3.45 -1.79
N VAL A 278 3.50 -3.78 -1.95
CA VAL A 278 2.74 -3.50 -3.18
C VAL A 278 2.70 -2.01 -3.49
N ILE A 279 2.32 -1.17 -2.51
CA ILE A 279 2.17 0.27 -2.73
C ILE A 279 3.52 0.97 -2.91
N THR A 280 4.59 0.49 -2.27
CA THR A 280 5.95 1.03 -2.51
C THR A 280 6.52 0.60 -3.86
N ALA A 281 6.22 -0.61 -4.35
CA ALA A 281 6.59 -1.05 -5.69
C ALA A 281 5.90 -0.20 -6.78
N LEU A 282 4.59 0.03 -6.62
CA LEU A 282 3.82 0.97 -7.45
C LEU A 282 4.47 2.36 -7.48
N ARG A 283 4.85 2.86 -6.30
CA ARG A 283 5.51 4.15 -6.15
C ARG A 283 6.86 4.20 -6.86
N LEU A 284 7.67 3.15 -6.76
CA LEU A 284 8.96 3.06 -7.43
C LEU A 284 8.82 3.03 -8.95
N TRP A 285 7.85 2.31 -9.49
CA TRP A 285 7.55 2.35 -10.91
C TRP A 285 7.26 3.79 -11.38
N ALA A 286 6.38 4.52 -10.68
CA ALA A 286 6.05 5.90 -11.01
C ALA A 286 7.24 6.86 -10.84
N LEU A 287 8.07 6.68 -9.81
CA LEU A 287 9.31 7.47 -9.65
C LEU A 287 10.31 7.16 -10.76
N ASN A 288 10.44 5.90 -11.18
CA ASN A 288 11.36 5.47 -12.22
C ASN A 288 10.99 6.05 -13.58
N GLY A 289 9.70 6.01 -13.94
CA GLY A 289 9.19 6.63 -15.18
C GLY A 289 9.46 8.14 -15.24
N ASN A 290 9.57 8.81 -14.09
CA ASN A 290 9.88 10.24 -13.98
C ASN A 290 11.38 10.55 -13.79
N GLY A 291 12.28 9.57 -13.91
CA GLY A 291 13.73 9.76 -13.67
C GLY A 291 14.12 10.04 -12.21
N ARG A 292 13.17 9.88 -11.27
CA ARG A 292 13.34 10.16 -9.83
C ARG A 292 13.93 9.00 -9.03
N THR A 293 14.48 8.00 -9.73
CA THR A 293 15.26 6.90 -9.17
C THR A 293 16.71 6.92 -9.66
N ALA A 294 17.12 7.96 -10.38
CA ALA A 294 18.50 8.16 -10.82
C ALA A 294 19.36 8.66 -9.65
N LYS A 295 20.60 8.17 -9.55
CA LYS A 295 21.53 8.53 -8.47
C LYS A 295 21.75 10.04 -8.40
N THR A 296 21.98 10.67 -9.55
CA THR A 296 22.19 12.13 -9.66
C THR A 296 21.00 12.90 -9.10
N THR A 297 19.78 12.48 -9.45
CA THR A 297 18.54 13.07 -8.96
C THR A 297 18.43 12.95 -7.44
N ILE A 298 18.68 11.77 -6.89
CA ILE A 298 18.61 11.53 -5.43
C ILE A 298 19.70 12.29 -4.67
N ALA A 299 20.95 12.20 -5.11
CA ALA A 299 22.09 12.87 -4.47
C ALA A 299 21.91 14.39 -4.46
N MET A 300 21.36 14.97 -5.54
CA MET A 300 21.04 16.39 -5.57
C MET A 300 19.93 16.73 -4.57
N GLY A 301 18.90 15.89 -4.45
CA GLY A 301 17.83 16.05 -3.47
C GLY A 301 18.30 15.95 -2.02
N GLU A 302 19.27 15.08 -1.73
CA GLU A 302 19.92 15.00 -0.41
C GLU A 302 20.75 16.26 -0.12
N LYS A 303 21.56 16.72 -1.09
CA LYS A 303 22.39 17.93 -0.95
C LYS A 303 21.57 19.20 -0.72
N LEU A 304 20.43 19.34 -1.40
CA LEU A 304 19.54 20.50 -1.23
C LEU A 304 18.86 20.54 0.14
N ARG A 305 18.73 19.41 0.83
CA ARG A 305 18.13 19.32 2.17
C ARG A 305 19.14 19.57 3.29
N ALA A 306 20.40 19.27 3.04
CA ALA A 306 21.47 19.49 4.00
C ALA A 306 21.88 20.97 4.14
N LYS A 307 21.28 21.86 3.33
CA LYS A 307 21.43 23.31 3.39
C LYS A 307 20.19 23.93 4.00
#